data_AF-A0A8T5GXB9-F1
#
_entry.id   AF-A0A8T5GXB9-F1
#
_cell.length_a   1.000
_cell.length_b   1.000
_cell.length_c   1.000
_cell.angle_alpha   90.00
_cell.angle_beta   90.00
_cell.angle_gamma   90.00
#
_symmetry.space_group_name_H-M   'P 1'
#
loop_
_entity.id
_entity.type
_entity.pdbx_description
1 polymer ?
#
loop_
_entity_poly.entity_id
_entity_poly.type
_entity_poly.pdbx_seq_one_letter_code
_entity_poly.pdbx_strand_id
1 'polypeptide(L)'
;MSSNVLVAVYLIPTLVGFLIVSPLGNSVTSSLADRFPSLKTARGRLLSGLQLISLAGFAVSTQTLWISSKISEGGSFCSSTSTFSCDDLLGNSKLNVDPVFGLSWGLIGMATFALLLFIVFVLKQEPNHPLSERFINIGVLTTGIGLLVIGLLVSYEIQEEKICLYCTTAHIANIAAFVGFFRLRRLHEKRDEWNKS
;
A
#
# COMPACT_ATOMS: atom_id res chain seq x y z
N MET A 1 8.61 17.47 14.68
CA MET A 1 7.33 16.75 14.48
C MET A 1 7.37 15.50 15.34
N SER A 2 6.30 15.20 16.10
CA SER A 2 6.19 13.90 16.77
C SER A 2 6.15 12.78 15.71
N SER A 3 6.79 11.65 15.95
CA SER A 3 6.83 10.51 15.01
C SER A 3 5.43 10.08 14.54
N ASN A 4 4.42 10.22 15.40
CA ASN A 4 3.01 9.96 15.07
C ASN A 4 2.44 10.89 14.00
N VAL A 5 2.88 12.15 13.94
CA VAL A 5 2.42 13.12 12.92
C VAL A 5 3.11 12.83 11.59
N LEU A 6 4.32 12.26 11.61
CA LEU A 6 5.01 11.84 10.39
C LEU A 6 4.27 10.69 9.68
N VAL A 7 3.59 9.80 10.41
CA VAL A 7 2.73 8.76 9.83
C VAL A 7 1.68 9.35 8.88
N ALA A 8 1.15 10.54 9.18
CA ALA A 8 0.14 11.20 8.35
C ALA A 8 0.63 11.49 6.93
N VAL A 9 1.95 11.69 6.73
CA VAL A 9 2.56 11.91 5.41
C VAL A 9 2.37 10.71 4.49
N TYR A 10 2.25 9.49 5.04
CA TYR A 10 2.02 8.27 4.27
C TYR A 10 0.54 7.86 4.28
N LEU A 11 -0.13 8.03 5.42
CA LEU A 11 -1.53 7.64 5.58
C LEU A 11 -2.46 8.51 4.72
N ILE A 12 -2.26 9.83 4.69
CA ILE A 12 -3.14 10.74 3.92
C ILE A 12 -3.12 10.40 2.42
N PRO A 13 -1.96 10.29 1.74
CA PRO A 13 -1.93 9.89 0.33
C PRO A 13 -2.53 8.50 0.08
N THR A 14 -2.34 7.55 1.02
CA THR A 14 -2.95 6.22 0.94
C THR A 14 -4.47 6.30 0.97
N LEU A 15 -5.04 7.06 1.92
CA LEU A 15 -6.48 7.24 2.05
C LEU A 15 -7.07 8.00 0.84
N VAL A 16 -6.39 9.04 0.37
CA VAL A 16 -6.80 9.76 -0.85
C VAL A 16 -6.79 8.82 -2.06
N GLY A 17 -5.73 8.05 -2.24
CA GLY A 17 -5.64 7.06 -3.30
C GLY A 17 -6.73 5.99 -3.19
N PHE A 18 -7.04 5.53 -1.98
CA PHE A 18 -8.13 4.59 -1.71
C PHE A 18 -9.50 5.18 -2.05
N LEU A 19 -9.77 6.42 -1.66
CA LEU A 19 -11.00 7.13 -2.01
C LEU A 19 -11.17 7.24 -3.53
N ILE A 20 -10.11 7.60 -4.25
CA ILE A 20 -10.09 7.68 -5.72
C ILE A 20 -10.39 6.30 -6.35
N VAL A 21 -9.81 5.24 -5.78
CA VAL A 21 -9.99 3.85 -6.22
C VAL A 21 -11.34 3.27 -5.79
N SER A 22 -12.02 3.84 -4.81
CA SER A 22 -13.30 3.35 -4.29
C SER A 22 -14.48 3.68 -5.22
N PRO A 23 -15.65 3.01 -5.08
CA PRO A 23 -16.84 3.37 -5.86
C PRO A 23 -17.29 4.82 -5.64
N LEU A 24 -17.08 5.35 -4.43
CA LEU A 24 -17.37 6.72 -4.03
C LEU A 24 -16.50 7.74 -4.77
N GLY A 25 -15.36 7.31 -5.29
CA GLY A 25 -14.46 8.14 -6.07
C GLY A 25 -15.13 8.77 -7.29
N ASN A 26 -16.20 8.20 -7.86
CA ASN A 26 -16.90 8.76 -9.03
C ASN A 26 -17.38 10.19 -8.76
N SER A 27 -18.01 10.39 -7.61
CA SER A 27 -18.56 11.68 -7.22
C SER A 27 -17.45 12.65 -6.85
N VAL A 28 -16.44 12.18 -6.10
CA VAL A 28 -15.33 13.02 -5.61
C VAL A 28 -14.41 13.49 -6.75
N THR A 29 -14.08 12.61 -7.70
CA THR A 29 -13.15 12.96 -8.78
C THR A 29 -13.80 13.78 -9.89
N SER A 30 -15.14 13.84 -9.96
CA SER A 30 -15.86 14.61 -10.99
C SER A 30 -15.50 16.10 -10.95
N SER A 31 -15.43 16.70 -9.76
CA SER A 31 -15.04 18.10 -9.57
C SER A 31 -13.54 18.37 -9.80
N LEU A 32 -12.72 17.31 -9.82
CA LEU A 32 -11.27 17.39 -10.04
C LEU A 32 -10.87 16.99 -11.46
N ALA A 33 -11.80 16.44 -12.24
CA ALA A 33 -11.55 15.89 -13.58
C ALA A 33 -11.13 16.97 -14.58
N ASP A 34 -11.57 18.22 -14.40
CA ASP A 34 -11.17 19.35 -15.22
C ASP A 34 -9.70 19.73 -15.01
N ARG A 35 -9.19 19.57 -13.78
CA ARG A 35 -7.81 19.89 -13.42
C ARG A 35 -6.85 18.72 -13.67
N PHE A 36 -7.33 17.48 -13.55
CA PHE A 36 -6.53 16.27 -13.74
C PHE A 36 -7.16 15.37 -14.81
N PRO A 37 -6.70 15.47 -16.07
CA PRO A 37 -7.24 14.68 -17.18
C PRO A 37 -7.16 13.17 -16.94
N SER A 38 -6.17 12.69 -16.17
CA SER A 38 -6.04 11.28 -15.80
C SER A 38 -7.22 10.74 -14.99
N LEU A 39 -8.04 11.59 -14.37
CA LEU A 39 -9.20 11.17 -13.58
C LEU A 39 -10.50 11.08 -14.39
N LYS A 40 -10.50 11.52 -15.66
CA LYS A 40 -11.70 11.52 -16.51
C LYS A 40 -12.20 10.12 -16.85
N THR A 41 -11.29 9.17 -16.98
CA THR A 41 -11.62 7.78 -17.30
C THR A 41 -11.58 6.89 -16.07
N ALA A 42 -12.41 5.83 -16.08
CA ALA A 42 -12.38 4.81 -15.04
C ALA A 42 -10.98 4.20 -14.89
N ARG A 43 -10.32 3.89 -16.01
CA ARG A 43 -8.96 3.33 -16.05
C ARG A 43 -7.95 4.31 -15.47
N GLY A 44 -7.90 5.53 -15.99
CA GLY A 44 -6.92 6.54 -15.56
C GLY A 44 -7.06 6.86 -14.07
N ARG A 45 -8.29 6.92 -13.57
CA ARG A 45 -8.56 7.15 -12.15
C ARG A 45 -8.08 5.99 -11.27
N LEU A 46 -8.44 4.75 -11.61
CA LEU A 46 -8.01 3.57 -10.86
C LEU A 46 -6.48 3.49 -10.81
N LEU A 47 -5.81 3.69 -11.96
CA LEU A 47 -4.35 3.68 -12.03
C LEU A 47 -3.70 4.84 -11.29
N SER A 48 -4.32 6.03 -11.28
CA SER A 48 -3.80 7.18 -10.53
C SER A 48 -3.91 6.98 -9.03
N GLY A 49 -5.04 6.45 -8.53
CA GLY A 49 -5.17 6.14 -7.11
C GLY A 49 -4.27 4.96 -6.68
N LEU A 50 -4.15 3.92 -7.51
CA LEU A 50 -3.18 2.83 -7.30
C LEU A 50 -1.73 3.33 -7.27
N GLN A 51 -1.37 4.31 -8.10
CA GLN A 51 -0.04 4.92 -8.06
C GLN A 51 0.21 5.61 -6.70
N LEU A 52 -0.75 6.40 -6.21
CA LEU A 52 -0.63 7.06 -4.91
C LEU A 52 -0.52 6.05 -3.76
N ILE A 53 -1.39 5.04 -3.74
CA ILE A 53 -1.36 3.96 -2.74
C ILE A 53 -0.01 3.24 -2.77
N SER A 54 0.47 2.85 -3.96
CA SER A 54 1.70 2.06 -4.09
C SER A 54 2.94 2.88 -3.74
N LEU A 55 2.99 4.18 -4.10
CA LEU A 55 4.05 5.09 -3.68
C LEU A 55 4.08 5.28 -2.16
N ALA A 56 2.91 5.50 -1.55
CA ALA A 56 2.81 5.66 -0.11
C ALA A 56 3.15 4.37 0.64
N GLY A 57 2.68 3.21 0.14
CA GLY A 57 3.01 1.88 0.63
C GLY A 57 4.52 1.57 0.54
N PHE A 58 5.15 1.93 -0.57
CA PHE A 58 6.61 1.84 -0.73
C PHE A 58 7.33 2.70 0.31
N ALA A 59 6.97 3.98 0.40
CA ALA A 59 7.62 4.93 1.30
C ALA A 59 7.46 4.54 2.78
N VAL A 60 6.27 4.11 3.21
CA VAL A 60 6.05 3.66 4.59
C VAL A 60 6.80 2.35 4.88
N SER A 61 6.91 1.44 3.92
CA SER A 61 7.68 0.20 4.10
C SER A 61 9.19 0.48 4.23
N THR A 62 9.72 1.38 3.39
CA THR A 62 11.10 1.87 3.54
C THR A 62 11.30 2.54 4.90
N GLN A 63 10.33 3.34 5.34
CA GLN A 63 10.37 3.98 6.66
C GLN A 63 10.36 2.95 7.79
N THR A 64 9.55 1.89 7.71
CA THR A 64 9.57 0.80 8.72
C THR A 64 10.91 0.08 8.78
N LEU A 65 11.55 -0.14 7.62
CA LEU A 65 12.87 -0.76 7.57
C LEU A 65 13.91 0.14 8.23
N TRP A 66 13.89 1.44 7.92
CA TRP A 66 14.79 2.42 8.54
C TRP A 66 14.54 2.55 10.05
N ILE A 67 13.27 2.57 10.48
CA ILE A 67 12.91 2.61 11.91
C ILE A 67 13.48 1.39 12.62
N SER A 68 13.33 0.18 12.07
CA SER A 68 13.91 -1.03 12.66
C SER A 68 15.43 -0.92 12.84
N SER A 69 16.14 -0.42 11.82
CA SER A 69 17.58 -0.15 11.95
C SER A 69 17.88 0.86 13.06
N LYS A 70 17.11 1.93 13.17
CA LYS A 70 17.31 2.94 14.23
C LYS A 70 16.97 2.44 15.63
N ILE A 71 15.99 1.56 15.78
CA ILE A 71 15.71 0.91 17.06
C ILE A 71 16.89 0.02 17.46
N SER A 72 17.51 -0.70 16.52
CA SER A 72 18.70 -1.51 16.81
C SER A 72 19.92 -0.69 17.25
N GLU A 73 19.97 0.59 16.85
CA GLU A 73 20.99 1.56 17.30
C GLU A 73 20.63 2.23 18.65
N GLY A 74 19.50 1.88 19.28
CA GLY A 74 19.03 2.45 20.54
C GLY A 74 18.02 3.59 20.42
N GLY A 75 17.46 3.83 19.23
CA GLY A 75 16.37 4.78 19.01
C GLY A 75 15.01 4.27 19.52
N SER A 76 14.06 5.20 19.73
CA SER A 76 12.66 4.88 20.06
C SER A 76 11.68 5.63 19.16
N PHE A 77 10.63 4.93 18.70
CA PHE A 77 9.68 5.42 17.71
C PHE A 77 8.24 5.04 18.07
N CYS A 78 7.35 6.02 17.92
CA CYS A 78 5.92 5.90 18.24
C CYS A 78 5.60 5.48 19.69
N SER A 79 6.55 5.53 20.63
CA SER A 79 6.42 5.24 22.06
C SER A 79 5.61 6.28 22.86
N SER A 80 4.59 6.85 22.23
CA SER A 80 3.80 7.97 22.76
C SER A 80 2.79 7.59 23.84
N THR A 81 2.41 6.32 23.94
CA THR A 81 1.48 5.78 24.95
C THR A 81 1.80 4.31 25.20
N SER A 82 1.21 3.70 26.23
CA SER A 82 1.37 2.26 26.51
C SER A 82 0.79 1.35 25.42
N THR A 83 -0.08 1.85 24.53
CA THR A 83 -0.76 1.04 23.49
C THR A 83 -0.18 1.23 22.10
N PHE A 84 0.30 2.44 21.76
CA PHE A 84 0.96 2.69 20.48
C PHE A 84 2.48 2.65 20.68
N SER A 85 3.14 1.66 20.06
CA SER A 85 4.58 1.45 20.14
C SER A 85 5.05 0.71 18.90
N CYS A 86 5.95 1.33 18.13
CA CYS A 86 6.60 0.64 17.01
C CYS A 86 7.80 -0.17 17.47
N ASP A 87 8.37 0.17 18.62
CA ASP A 87 9.61 -0.40 19.14
C ASP A 87 9.44 -1.88 19.50
N ASP A 88 8.31 -2.22 20.13
CA ASP A 88 8.00 -3.57 20.58
C ASP A 88 7.81 -4.56 19.42
N LEU A 89 7.45 -4.06 18.23
CA LEU A 89 7.21 -4.87 17.04
C LEU A 89 8.40 -4.84 16.07
N LEU A 90 8.87 -3.65 15.68
CA LEU A 90 9.96 -3.49 14.70
C LEU A 90 11.35 -3.70 15.32
N GLY A 91 11.48 -3.54 16.64
CA GLY A 91 12.70 -3.86 17.39
C GLY A 91 12.81 -5.32 17.80
N ASN A 92 11.71 -6.07 17.76
CA ASN A 92 11.71 -7.49 18.10
C ASN A 92 12.32 -8.30 16.94
N SER A 93 13.51 -8.86 17.18
CA SER A 93 14.27 -9.62 16.18
C SER A 93 13.62 -10.90 15.71
N LYS A 94 12.58 -11.40 16.41
CA LYS A 94 11.80 -12.58 16.00
C LYS A 94 10.54 -12.20 15.24
N LEU A 95 9.86 -11.12 15.62
CA LEU A 95 8.58 -10.71 15.01
C LEU A 95 8.77 -9.86 13.76
N ASN A 96 9.86 -9.07 13.68
CA ASN A 96 10.13 -8.19 12.54
C ASN A 96 10.73 -8.90 11.32
N VAL A 97 10.89 -10.23 11.37
CA VAL A 97 11.42 -11.03 10.26
C VAL A 97 10.43 -12.09 9.84
N ASP A 98 10.47 -12.46 8.56
CA ASP A 98 9.73 -13.60 8.09
C ASP A 98 10.33 -14.90 8.65
N PRO A 99 9.50 -15.86 9.08
CA PRO A 99 9.98 -17.06 9.77
C PRO A 99 10.64 -18.09 8.84
N VAL A 100 10.62 -17.90 7.52
CA VAL A 100 11.11 -18.87 6.54
C VAL A 100 12.50 -18.49 6.04
N PHE A 101 12.69 -17.22 5.67
CA PHE A 101 13.91 -16.68 5.07
C PHE A 101 14.65 -15.70 5.98
N GLY A 102 14.04 -15.25 7.08
CA GLY A 102 14.66 -14.31 8.02
C GLY A 102 14.80 -12.88 7.49
N LEU A 103 14.05 -12.51 6.44
CA LEU A 103 14.04 -11.18 5.86
C LEU A 103 13.12 -10.26 6.65
N SER A 104 13.51 -8.99 6.80
CA SER A 104 12.65 -8.02 7.46
C SER A 104 11.33 -7.81 6.70
N TRP A 105 10.22 -7.74 7.42
CA TRP A 105 8.91 -7.42 6.82
C TRP A 105 8.91 -6.06 6.12
N GLY A 106 9.68 -5.08 6.62
CA GLY A 106 9.85 -3.79 5.96
C GLY A 106 10.51 -3.90 4.57
N LEU A 107 11.50 -4.81 4.43
CA LEU A 107 12.15 -5.09 3.16
C LEU A 107 11.19 -5.79 2.17
N ILE A 108 10.44 -6.78 2.65
CA ILE A 108 9.42 -7.50 1.86
C ILE A 108 8.34 -6.52 1.37
N GLY A 109 7.85 -5.64 2.26
CA GLY A 109 6.88 -4.60 1.92
C GLY A 109 7.43 -3.64 0.87
N MET A 110 8.67 -3.17 1.04
CA MET A 110 9.32 -2.27 0.09
C MET A 110 9.43 -2.91 -1.30
N ALA A 111 9.92 -4.14 -1.40
CA ALA A 111 10.02 -4.86 -2.67
C ALA A 111 8.64 -5.09 -3.31
N THR A 112 7.64 -5.43 -2.50
CA THR A 112 6.27 -5.66 -2.95
C THR A 112 5.67 -4.39 -3.54
N PHE A 113 5.71 -3.26 -2.82
CA PHE A 113 5.15 -2.01 -3.33
C PHE A 113 5.93 -1.43 -4.51
N ALA A 114 7.25 -1.68 -4.58
CA ALA A 114 8.04 -1.34 -5.78
C ALA A 114 7.55 -2.11 -7.02
N LEU A 115 7.28 -3.42 -6.87
CA LEU A 115 6.69 -4.24 -7.94
C LEU A 115 5.30 -3.74 -8.35
N LEU A 116 4.43 -3.44 -7.37
CA LEU A 116 3.09 -2.90 -7.66
C LEU A 116 3.17 -1.56 -8.39
N LEU A 117 4.09 -0.69 -7.97
CA LEU A 117 4.30 0.60 -8.61
C LEU A 117 4.81 0.44 -10.06
N PHE A 118 5.74 -0.49 -10.30
CA PHE A 118 6.18 -0.85 -11.65
C PHE A 118 5.01 -1.29 -12.52
N ILE A 119 4.17 -2.21 -12.02
CA ILE A 119 2.97 -2.68 -12.72
C ILE A 119 2.05 -1.50 -13.08
N VAL A 120 1.79 -0.60 -12.12
CA VAL A 120 0.94 0.57 -12.35
C VAL A 120 1.52 1.47 -13.43
N PHE A 121 2.83 1.73 -13.42
CA PHE A 121 3.46 2.56 -14.44
C PHE A 121 3.38 1.94 -15.84
N VAL A 122 3.65 0.64 -15.97
CA VAL A 122 3.50 -0.07 -17.24
C VAL A 122 2.07 0.04 -17.77
N LEU A 123 1.06 -0.21 -16.92
CA LEU A 123 -0.34 -0.14 -17.33
C LEU A 123 -0.82 1.29 -17.64
N LYS A 124 -0.18 2.31 -17.06
CA LYS A 124 -0.45 3.72 -17.39
C LYS A 124 0.13 4.10 -18.74
N GLN A 125 1.35 3.66 -19.04
CA GLN A 125 2.06 4.02 -20.26
C GLN A 125 1.58 3.20 -21.46
N GLU A 126 1.37 1.90 -21.26
CA GLU A 126 1.00 0.94 -22.30
C GLU A 126 -0.21 0.09 -21.86
N PRO A 127 -1.41 0.69 -21.79
CA PRO A 127 -2.60 0.01 -21.28
C PRO A 127 -3.06 -1.19 -22.13
N ASN A 128 -2.61 -1.28 -23.38
CA ASN A 128 -2.94 -2.38 -24.28
C ASN A 128 -1.73 -3.28 -24.56
N HIS A 129 -0.70 -3.24 -23.71
CA HIS A 129 0.43 -4.16 -23.80
C HIS A 129 -0.06 -5.62 -23.73
N PRO A 130 0.51 -6.58 -24.48
CA PRO A 130 0.06 -7.98 -24.48
C PRO A 130 0.06 -8.64 -23.09
N LEU A 131 0.91 -8.17 -22.17
CA LEU A 131 0.99 -8.66 -20.78
C LEU A 131 0.09 -7.90 -19.79
N SER A 132 -0.74 -6.95 -20.23
CA SER A 132 -1.54 -6.10 -19.32
C SER A 132 -2.42 -6.93 -18.39
N GLU A 133 -3.10 -7.94 -18.91
CA GLU A 133 -3.91 -8.87 -18.11
C GLU A 133 -3.06 -9.61 -17.07
N ARG A 134 -1.87 -10.08 -17.48
CA ARG A 134 -0.95 -10.78 -16.59
C ARG A 134 -0.48 -9.86 -15.46
N PHE A 135 -0.13 -8.62 -15.76
CA PHE A 135 0.28 -7.64 -14.75
C PHE A 135 -0.85 -7.32 -13.76
N ILE A 136 -2.08 -7.16 -14.25
CA ILE A 136 -3.24 -6.94 -13.39
C ILE A 136 -3.46 -8.16 -12.47
N ASN A 137 -3.39 -9.37 -13.00
CA ASN A 137 -3.54 -10.60 -12.22
C ASN A 137 -2.42 -10.79 -11.21
N ILE A 138 -1.17 -10.45 -11.56
CA ILE A 138 -0.06 -10.41 -10.60
C ILE A 138 -0.36 -9.42 -9.48
N GLY A 139 -0.82 -8.20 -9.80
CA GLY A 139 -1.20 -7.21 -8.79
C GLY A 139 -2.27 -7.71 -7.81
N VAL A 140 -3.33 -8.36 -8.32
CA VAL A 140 -4.38 -8.98 -7.48
C VAL A 140 -3.82 -10.11 -6.63
N LEU A 141 -3.03 -11.00 -7.22
CA LEU A 141 -2.48 -12.16 -6.50
C LEU A 141 -1.51 -11.73 -5.41
N THR A 142 -0.56 -10.84 -5.72
CA THR A 142 0.43 -10.33 -4.77
C THR A 142 -0.24 -9.62 -3.60
N THR A 143 -1.17 -8.71 -3.86
CA THR A 143 -1.89 -8.00 -2.78
C THR A 143 -2.83 -8.91 -2.01
N GLY A 144 -3.41 -9.92 -2.65
CA GLY A 144 -4.23 -10.96 -2.02
C GLY A 144 -3.43 -11.86 -1.07
N ILE A 145 -2.24 -12.32 -1.48
CA ILE A 145 -1.28 -13.00 -0.58
C ILE A 145 -0.89 -12.08 0.57
N GLY A 146 -0.69 -10.79 0.27
CA GLY A 146 -0.43 -9.76 1.28
C GLY A 146 -1.49 -9.69 2.38
N LEU A 147 -2.77 -10.02 2.10
CA LEU A 147 -3.81 -10.07 3.14
C LEU A 147 -3.57 -11.20 4.16
N LEU A 148 -3.04 -12.34 3.72
CA LEU A 148 -2.68 -13.44 4.63
C LEU A 148 -1.49 -13.05 5.50
N VAL A 149 -0.49 -12.38 4.91
CA VAL A 149 0.66 -11.84 5.65
C VAL A 149 0.21 -10.80 6.67
N ILE A 150 -0.71 -9.90 6.31
CA ILE A 150 -1.28 -8.92 7.24
C ILE A 150 -1.99 -9.63 8.40
N GLY A 151 -2.75 -10.70 8.14
CA GLY A 151 -3.38 -11.50 9.19
C GLY A 151 -2.35 -12.04 10.20
N LEU A 152 -1.20 -12.52 9.72
CA LEU A 152 -0.08 -12.92 10.56
C LEU A 152 0.50 -11.74 11.35
N LEU A 153 0.78 -10.61 10.69
CA LEU A 153 1.39 -9.44 11.35
C LEU A 153 0.47 -8.81 12.40
N VAL A 154 -0.83 -8.74 12.13
CA VAL A 154 -1.83 -8.30 13.11
C VAL A 154 -1.90 -9.28 14.29
N SER A 155 -1.67 -10.57 14.09
CA SER A 155 -1.58 -11.53 15.20
C SER A 155 -0.41 -11.20 16.14
N TYR A 156 0.70 -10.68 15.62
CA TYR A 156 1.83 -10.22 16.43
C TYR A 156 1.48 -8.95 17.21
N GLU A 157 0.76 -7.99 16.61
CA GLU A 157 0.25 -6.80 17.30
C GLU A 157 -0.68 -7.17 18.47
N ILE A 158 -1.52 -8.20 18.29
CA ILE A 158 -2.39 -8.72 19.35
C ILE A 158 -1.59 -9.42 20.46
N GLN A 159 -0.56 -10.20 20.12
CA GLN A 159 0.28 -10.91 21.09
C GLN A 159 1.06 -9.95 21.99
N GLU A 160 1.57 -8.86 21.44
CA GLU A 160 2.33 -7.85 22.19
C GLU A 160 1.42 -6.81 22.89
N GLU A 161 0.11 -6.83 22.60
CA GLU A 161 -0.87 -5.81 23.05
C GLU A 161 -0.47 -4.37 22.62
N LYS A 162 0.24 -4.26 21.49
CA LYS A 162 0.73 -2.98 20.93
C LYS A 162 0.28 -2.80 19.49
N ILE A 163 0.00 -1.56 19.13
CA ILE A 163 -0.34 -1.17 17.76
C ILE A 163 0.80 -0.33 17.17
N CYS A 164 1.31 -0.75 16.01
CA CYS A 164 2.29 0.01 15.26
C CYS A 164 1.59 0.82 14.16
N LEU A 165 1.55 2.15 14.30
CA LEU A 165 0.88 3.04 13.35
C LEU A 165 1.49 2.97 11.92
N TYR A 166 2.80 2.74 11.83
CA TYR A 166 3.49 2.55 10.55
C TYR A 166 3.10 1.23 9.88
N CYS A 167 3.07 0.12 10.63
CA CYS A 167 2.61 -1.19 10.14
C CYS A 167 1.14 -1.12 9.72
N THR A 168 0.28 -0.53 10.56
CA THR A 168 -1.14 -0.30 10.24
C THR A 168 -1.30 0.47 8.92
N THR A 169 -0.48 1.51 8.70
CA THR A 169 -0.51 2.27 7.45
C THR A 169 -0.08 1.42 6.25
N ALA A 170 0.94 0.56 6.39
CA ALA A 170 1.34 -0.39 5.35
C ALA A 170 0.25 -1.44 5.06
N HIS A 171 -0.43 -1.93 6.11
CA HIS A 171 -1.55 -2.88 5.99
C HIS A 171 -2.70 -2.24 5.20
N ILE A 172 -3.08 -1.01 5.57
CA ILE A 172 -4.11 -0.24 4.86
C ILE A 172 -3.73 -0.03 3.39
N ALA A 173 -2.46 0.30 3.11
CA ALA A 173 -1.98 0.48 1.74
C ALA A 173 -2.13 -0.81 0.91
N ASN A 174 -1.80 -1.98 1.46
CA ASN A 174 -1.97 -3.24 0.73
C ASN A 174 -3.45 -3.59 0.52
N ILE A 175 -4.31 -3.40 1.52
CA ILE A 175 -5.76 -3.61 1.39
C ILE A 175 -6.33 -2.69 0.32
N ALA A 176 -5.95 -1.41 0.34
CA ALA A 176 -6.37 -0.43 -0.67
C ALA A 176 -5.88 -0.82 -2.08
N ALA A 177 -4.64 -1.29 -2.19
CA ALA A 177 -4.07 -1.78 -3.44
C ALA A 177 -4.82 -3.03 -3.94
N PHE A 178 -5.17 -3.97 -3.07
CA PHE A 178 -5.98 -5.14 -3.43
C PHE A 178 -7.33 -4.74 -4.02
N VAL A 179 -8.04 -3.83 -3.34
CA VAL A 179 -9.31 -3.30 -3.86
C VAL A 179 -9.11 -2.64 -5.23
N GLY A 180 -8.03 -1.87 -5.41
CA GLY A 180 -7.73 -1.22 -6.67
C GLY A 180 -7.41 -2.18 -7.82
N PHE A 181 -6.52 -3.14 -7.59
CA PHE A 181 -6.20 -4.15 -8.60
C PHE A 181 -7.39 -5.05 -8.92
N PHE A 182 -8.19 -5.41 -7.92
CA PHE A 182 -9.39 -6.20 -8.14
C PHE A 182 -10.43 -5.47 -8.99
N ARG A 183 -10.62 -4.16 -8.74
CA ARG A 183 -11.48 -3.33 -9.60
C ARG A 183 -10.89 -3.12 -10.98
N LEU A 184 -9.57 -2.96 -11.10
CA LEU A 184 -8.88 -2.82 -12.37
C LEU A 184 -9.02 -4.09 -13.22
N ARG A 185 -8.96 -5.27 -12.60
CA ARG A 185 -9.26 -6.55 -13.25
C ARG A 185 -10.67 -6.60 -13.82
N ARG A 186 -11.67 -6.27 -13.00
CA ARG A 186 -13.07 -6.22 -13.46
C ARG A 186 -13.29 -5.21 -14.59
N LEU A 187 -12.57 -4.09 -14.58
CA LEU A 187 -12.62 -3.13 -15.68
C LEU A 187 -11.97 -3.69 -16.96
N HIS A 188 -10.84 -4.39 -16.84
CA HIS A 188 -10.15 -4.99 -17.98
C HIS A 188 -10.96 -6.12 -18.64
N GLU A 189 -11.72 -6.88 -17.85
CA GLU A 189 -12.69 -7.88 -18.35
C GLU A 189 -13.78 -7.23 -19.21
N LYS A 190 -14.13 -5.97 -18.93
CA LYS A 190 -15.05 -5.16 -19.74
C LYS A 190 -14.31 -4.32 -20.78
N ARG A 191 -13.88 -4.97 -21.87
CA ARG A 191 -13.08 -4.34 -22.95
C ARG A 191 -13.60 -2.99 -23.43
N ASP A 192 -14.92 -2.83 -23.58
CA ASP A 192 -15.53 -1.57 -24.04
C ASP A 192 -15.37 -0.42 -23.04
N GLU A 193 -15.39 -0.71 -21.73
CA GLU A 193 -15.13 0.29 -20.69
C GLU A 193 -13.63 0.57 -20.53
N TRP A 194 -12.78 -0.45 -20.69
CA TRP A 194 -11.32 -0.33 -20.63
C TRP A 194 -10.74 0.60 -21.71
N ASN A 195 -11.30 0.55 -22.91
CA ASN A 195 -10.82 1.29 -24.07
C ASN A 195 -11.36 2.73 -24.17
N LYS A 196 -12.31 3.12 -23.32
CA LYS A 196 -12.79 4.51 -23.25
C LYS A 196 -11.67 5.41 -22.69
N SER A 197 -11.05 6.18 -23.57
CA SER A 197 -10.02 7.20 -23.29
C SER A 197 -10.61 8.56 -23.00
#